data_AF-A0A535KUG3-F1
#
_entry.id   AF-A0A535KUG3-F1
#
_cell.length_a   1.000
_cell.length_b   1.000
_cell.length_c   1.000
_cell.angle_alpha   90.00
_cell.angle_beta   90.00
_cell.angle_gamma   90.00
#
_symmetry.space_group_name_H-M   'P 1'
#
loop_
_entity.id
_entity.type
_entity.pdbx_description
1 polymer ?
#
loop_
_entity_poly.entity_id
_entity_poly.type
_entity_poly.pdbx_seq_one_letter_code
_entity_poly.pdbx_strand_id
1 'polypeptide(L)'
;MIANHFGRARLLNRTWLAVIASLLAALVSMSGRGAMAASPCTTTTTSSYSVQLCLNQPDADSVVSGNVSVSALATILSGSARVARFVYTIDGVYTLTDFMRPSNFVLPTAHWVDGAHNLSVSAVLSSGSHTSSTSETVTFANGITVVPPNTNSPTITSGTTPAPGANFVVAAVGDGASGEPAANSVVNTIRSWSPNLFLYLGDVYEDGSYSEFTNWYEDSFGVLRPITDPVIG
;
A
#
# COMPACT_ATOMS: atom_id res chain seq x y z
N MET A 1 -20.96 77.12 -46.57
CA MET A 1 -20.52 75.75 -46.94
C MET A 1 -19.63 75.26 -45.81
N ILE A 2 -20.12 74.31 -45.00
CA ILE A 2 -19.44 73.34 -44.11
C ILE A 2 -20.57 72.73 -43.27
N ALA A 3 -20.86 71.45 -43.51
CA ALA A 3 -21.79 70.63 -42.73
C ALA A 3 -21.04 70.02 -41.53
N ASN A 4 -21.72 69.74 -40.41
CA ASN A 4 -21.17 68.83 -39.40
C ASN A 4 -22.23 68.06 -38.60
N HIS A 5 -21.80 66.88 -38.20
CA HIS A 5 -22.55 65.64 -38.02
C HIS A 5 -23.31 65.45 -36.70
N PHE A 6 -24.33 64.59 -36.81
CA PHE A 6 -24.99 63.81 -35.76
C PHE A 6 -24.04 63.13 -34.75
N GLY A 7 -24.44 63.11 -33.48
CA GLY A 7 -23.92 62.17 -32.46
C GLY A 7 -25.07 61.46 -31.72
N ARG A 8 -25.32 60.19 -32.06
CA ARG A 8 -26.24 59.29 -31.35
C ARG A 8 -25.53 58.69 -30.12
N ALA A 9 -26.08 58.88 -28.92
CA ALA A 9 -25.67 58.15 -27.73
C ALA A 9 -26.11 56.67 -27.84
N ARG A 10 -25.13 55.74 -27.85
CA ARG A 10 -25.40 54.30 -27.80
C ARG A 10 -25.72 53.89 -26.35
N LEU A 11 -26.90 53.30 -26.18
CA LEU A 11 -27.28 52.49 -25.02
C LEU A 11 -26.22 51.40 -24.78
N LEU A 12 -25.56 51.42 -23.62
CA LEU A 12 -24.72 50.31 -23.18
C LEU A 12 -25.60 49.07 -23.00
N ASN A 13 -25.28 48.03 -23.75
CA ASN A 13 -26.05 46.82 -23.89
C ASN A 13 -25.95 46.00 -22.59
N ARG A 14 -27.10 45.71 -21.95
CA ARG A 14 -27.23 44.96 -20.68
C ARG A 14 -26.59 43.57 -20.72
N THR A 15 -26.28 43.08 -21.92
CA THR A 15 -25.55 41.83 -22.18
C THR A 15 -24.08 41.87 -21.74
N TRP A 16 -23.42 43.04 -21.76
CA TRP A 16 -22.01 43.14 -21.38
C TRP A 16 -21.79 43.02 -19.86
N LEU A 17 -22.73 43.52 -19.05
CA LEU A 17 -22.67 43.39 -17.59
C LEU A 17 -22.86 41.94 -17.13
N ALA A 18 -23.70 41.16 -17.82
CA ALA A 18 -23.92 39.75 -17.50
C ALA A 18 -22.69 38.89 -17.81
N VAL A 19 -21.98 39.16 -18.92
CA VAL A 19 -20.76 38.40 -19.29
C VAL A 19 -19.61 38.64 -18.31
N ILE A 20 -19.46 39.88 -17.80
CA ILE A 20 -18.42 40.21 -16.82
C ILE A 20 -18.70 39.55 -15.45
N ALA A 21 -19.99 39.51 -15.02
CA ALA A 21 -20.38 38.82 -13.80
C ALA A 21 -20.12 37.30 -13.86
N SER A 22 -20.36 36.68 -15.02
CA SER A 22 -20.07 35.25 -15.25
C SER A 22 -18.56 34.95 -15.24
N LEU A 23 -17.73 35.84 -15.79
CA LEU A 23 -16.27 35.68 -15.73
C LEU A 23 -15.71 35.80 -14.29
N LEU A 24 -16.25 36.72 -13.49
CA LEU A 24 -15.87 36.88 -12.08
C LEU A 24 -16.29 35.68 -11.21
N ALA A 25 -17.47 35.07 -11.46
CA ALA A 25 -17.88 33.85 -10.76
C ALA A 25 -17.03 32.63 -11.12
N ALA A 26 -16.56 32.54 -12.37
CA ALA A 26 -15.66 31.46 -12.80
C ALA A 26 -14.25 31.58 -12.17
N LEU A 27 -13.77 32.80 -11.92
CA LEU A 27 -12.49 33.06 -11.26
C LEU A 27 -12.49 32.72 -9.76
N VAL A 28 -13.62 32.88 -9.06
CA VAL A 28 -13.75 32.50 -7.64
C VAL A 28 -13.83 30.97 -7.45
N SER A 29 -14.23 30.24 -8.49
CA SER A 29 -14.40 28.77 -8.42
C SER A 29 -13.08 27.99 -8.52
N MET A 30 -11.97 28.64 -8.89
CA MET A 30 -10.66 27.97 -9.09
C MET A 30 -9.73 28.09 -7.87
N SER A 31 -10.12 28.80 -6.82
CA SER A 31 -9.31 29.01 -5.61
C SER A 31 -9.32 27.81 -4.63
N GLY A 32 -10.04 26.73 -4.96
CA GLY A 32 -10.27 25.59 -4.08
C GLY A 32 -9.48 24.32 -4.40
N ARG A 33 -8.46 24.37 -5.25
CA ARG A 33 -7.48 23.26 -5.31
C ARG A 33 -6.61 23.39 -4.06
N GLY A 34 -6.97 22.67 -3.00
CA GLY A 34 -6.11 22.49 -1.84
C GLY A 34 -4.70 22.14 -2.31
N ALA A 35 -3.68 22.71 -1.67
CA ALA A 35 -2.32 22.29 -1.89
C ALA A 35 -2.25 20.78 -1.61
N MET A 36 -1.74 20.00 -2.56
CA MET A 36 -1.39 18.60 -2.30
C MET A 36 -0.40 18.63 -1.13
N ALA A 37 -0.72 17.95 -0.03
CA ALA A 37 0.25 17.78 1.05
C ALA A 37 1.49 17.11 0.45
N ALA A 38 2.67 17.68 0.69
CA ALA A 38 3.90 17.04 0.25
C ALA A 38 4.06 15.71 1.01
N SER A 39 4.41 14.64 0.29
CA SER A 39 4.76 13.36 0.90
C SER A 39 5.71 13.55 2.09
N PRO A 40 5.42 12.98 3.27
CA PRO A 40 6.27 13.15 4.44
C PRO A 40 7.62 12.48 4.19
N CYS A 41 8.69 13.27 4.26
CA CYS A 41 10.06 12.79 4.10
C CYS A 41 10.90 13.11 5.33
N THR A 42 11.73 12.15 5.75
CA THR A 42 12.69 12.30 6.83
C THR A 42 14.08 11.91 6.37
N THR A 43 15.10 12.70 6.72
CA THR A 43 16.50 12.42 6.39
C THR A 43 17.27 11.96 7.62
N THR A 44 17.90 10.80 7.53
CA THR A 44 18.84 10.28 8.53
C THR A 44 20.26 10.51 8.05
N THR A 45 21.02 11.32 8.78
CA THR A 45 22.43 11.59 8.47
C THR A 45 23.32 11.10 9.61
N THR A 46 24.34 10.33 9.24
CA THR A 46 25.40 9.87 10.13
C THR A 46 26.75 10.36 9.61
N SER A 47 27.84 10.05 10.31
CA SER A 47 29.19 10.31 9.80
C SER A 47 29.55 9.48 8.55
N SER A 48 28.79 8.42 8.26
CA SER A 48 29.11 7.44 7.20
C SER A 48 28.16 7.47 6.01
N TYR A 49 26.95 7.99 6.17
CA TYR A 49 25.93 8.07 5.12
C TYR A 49 24.86 9.11 5.42
N SER A 50 24.08 9.46 4.39
CA SER A 50 22.83 10.20 4.51
C SER A 50 21.75 9.53 3.66
N VAL A 51 20.59 9.21 4.25
CA VAL A 51 19.45 8.56 3.59
C VAL A 51 18.19 9.36 3.83
N GLN A 52 17.48 9.71 2.76
CA GLN A 52 16.14 10.30 2.82
C GLN A 52 15.09 9.22 2.58
N LEU A 53 14.14 9.09 3.48
CA LEU A 53 12.99 8.18 3.37
C LEU A 53 11.72 9.01 3.20
N CYS A 54 10.93 8.71 2.19
CA CYS A 54 9.65 9.34 1.90
C CYS A 54 8.55 8.28 1.85
N LEU A 55 7.40 8.57 2.46
CA LEU A 55 6.16 7.81 2.28
C LEU A 55 5.35 8.55 1.20
N ASN A 56 5.13 7.89 0.07
CA ASN A 56 4.62 8.51 -1.16
C ASN A 56 3.13 8.29 -1.37
N GLN A 57 2.59 7.19 -0.86
CA GLN A 57 1.16 6.89 -0.84
C GLN A 57 0.83 6.17 0.48
N PRO A 58 -0.39 6.37 1.01
CA PRO A 58 -1.41 7.31 0.55
C PRO A 58 -0.99 8.78 0.71
N ASP A 59 -1.84 9.72 0.29
CA ASP A 59 -1.57 11.13 0.57
C ASP A 59 -1.79 11.42 2.07
N ALA A 60 -0.95 12.26 2.66
CA ALA A 60 -1.12 12.69 4.05
C ALA A 60 -2.51 13.30 4.28
N ASP A 61 -3.10 12.96 5.43
CA ASP A 61 -4.45 13.34 5.87
C ASP A 61 -5.59 12.83 4.97
N SER A 62 -5.31 11.89 4.05
CA SER A 62 -6.34 11.30 3.19
C SER A 62 -7.32 10.43 3.97
N VAL A 63 -8.55 10.34 3.45
CA VAL A 63 -9.56 9.38 3.91
C VAL A 63 -9.54 8.21 2.93
N VAL A 64 -9.37 7.00 3.45
CA VAL A 64 -9.21 5.78 2.65
C VAL A 64 -10.12 4.65 3.15
N SER A 65 -10.41 3.71 2.26
CA SER A 65 -11.27 2.55 2.54
C SER A 65 -10.89 1.38 1.64
N GLY A 66 -11.10 0.15 2.13
CA GLY A 66 -10.80 -1.09 1.42
C GLY A 66 -9.29 -1.33 1.29
N ASN A 67 -8.90 -1.85 0.14
CA ASN A 67 -7.50 -2.14 -0.20
C ASN A 67 -6.84 -0.89 -0.80
N VAL A 68 -5.81 -0.39 -0.12
CA VAL A 68 -5.14 0.88 -0.43
C VAL A 68 -3.68 0.61 -0.78
N SER A 69 -3.16 1.22 -1.84
CA SER A 69 -1.73 1.14 -2.15
C SER A 69 -0.94 2.02 -1.20
N VAL A 70 0.10 1.44 -0.58
CA VAL A 70 1.08 2.13 0.24
C VAL A 70 2.42 2.01 -0.46
N SER A 71 3.13 3.13 -0.62
CA SER A 71 4.45 3.12 -1.26
C SER A 71 5.43 4.04 -0.55
N ALA A 72 6.70 3.62 -0.50
CA ALA A 72 7.77 4.41 0.08
C ALA A 72 9.05 4.30 -0.75
N LEU A 73 9.85 5.36 -0.72
CA LEU A 73 11.14 5.45 -1.39
C LEU A 73 12.21 5.90 -0.42
N ALA A 74 13.31 5.15 -0.39
CA ALA A 74 14.53 5.53 0.30
C ALA A 74 15.60 5.91 -0.73
N THR A 75 16.12 7.12 -0.62
CA THR A 75 17.17 7.69 -1.48
C THR A 75 18.45 7.85 -0.69
N ILE A 76 19.54 7.25 -1.16
CA ILE A 76 20.87 7.43 -0.59
C ILE A 76 21.44 8.77 -1.11
N LEU A 77 21.47 9.78 -0.25
CA LEU A 77 21.98 11.12 -0.58
C LEU A 77 23.51 11.16 -0.56
N SER A 78 24.14 10.39 0.34
CA SER A 78 25.60 10.25 0.41
C SER A 78 26.01 8.97 1.14
N GLY A 79 27.26 8.53 0.92
CA GLY A 79 27.82 7.32 1.52
C GLY A 79 27.50 6.04 0.74
N SER A 80 27.74 4.89 1.36
CA SER A 80 27.60 3.56 0.75
C SER A 80 26.47 2.71 1.36
N ALA A 81 25.56 3.35 2.12
CA ALA A 81 24.41 2.68 2.69
C ALA A 81 23.58 1.99 1.62
N ARG A 82 23.07 0.81 1.95
CA ARG A 82 22.09 0.07 1.15
C ARG A 82 20.91 -0.20 2.05
N VAL A 83 19.71 0.09 1.56
CA VAL A 83 18.49 -0.40 2.22
C VAL A 83 18.52 -1.93 2.15
N ALA A 84 17.94 -2.60 3.12
CA ALA A 84 17.71 -4.04 3.16
C ALA A 84 16.21 -4.32 3.00
N ARG A 85 15.38 -3.64 3.78
CA ARG A 85 13.92 -3.76 3.80
C ARG A 85 13.28 -2.51 4.39
N PHE A 86 11.97 -2.37 4.18
CA PHE A 86 11.12 -1.35 4.80
C PHE A 86 10.25 -2.03 5.85
N VAL A 87 10.02 -1.35 6.97
CA VAL A 87 9.16 -1.81 8.07
C VAL A 87 8.08 -0.77 8.29
N TYR A 88 6.84 -1.22 8.18
CA TYR A 88 5.65 -0.41 8.31
C TYR A 88 4.94 -0.68 9.63
N THR A 89 4.36 0.38 10.19
CA THR A 89 3.55 0.33 11.40
C THR A 89 2.32 1.21 11.26
N ILE A 90 1.24 0.82 11.92
CA ILE A 90 0.03 1.62 12.15
C ILE A 90 -0.09 1.85 13.65
N ASP A 91 -0.13 3.11 14.07
CA ASP A 91 -0.17 3.51 15.48
C ASP A 91 0.99 2.92 16.32
N GLY A 92 2.14 2.71 15.67
CA GLY A 92 3.32 2.11 16.27
C GLY A 92 3.26 0.59 16.41
N VAL A 93 2.16 -0.06 16.00
CA VAL A 93 2.03 -1.51 15.94
C VAL A 93 2.51 -2.00 14.58
N TYR A 94 3.27 -3.09 14.58
CA TYR A 94 3.76 -3.72 13.36
C TYR A 94 2.63 -4.02 12.37
N THR A 95 2.86 -3.68 11.10
CA THR A 95 1.91 -3.94 10.01
C THR A 95 2.50 -4.90 9.00
N LEU A 96 3.71 -4.64 8.49
CA LEU A 96 4.32 -5.43 7.43
C LEU A 96 5.79 -5.04 7.22
N THR A 97 6.59 -6.01 6.80
CA THR A 97 7.94 -5.80 6.26
C THR A 97 7.92 -6.02 4.75
N ASP A 98 8.53 -5.11 4.01
CA ASP A 98 8.69 -5.20 2.55
C ASP A 98 10.18 -5.26 2.17
N PHE A 99 10.55 -6.33 1.48
CA PHE A 99 11.92 -6.57 1.01
C PHE A 99 12.21 -5.93 -0.37
N MET A 100 11.16 -5.48 -1.08
CA MET A 100 11.24 -4.91 -2.43
C MET A 100 11.56 -3.41 -2.42
N ARG A 101 12.15 -2.92 -3.52
CA ARG A 101 12.54 -1.49 -3.69
C ARG A 101 12.23 -0.98 -5.10
N PRO A 102 11.54 0.17 -5.27
CA PRO A 102 10.83 0.90 -4.21
C PRO A 102 9.79 0.02 -3.54
N SER A 103 9.46 0.33 -2.29
CA SER A 103 8.49 -0.45 -1.54
C SER A 103 7.09 -0.12 -2.04
N ASN A 104 6.27 -1.15 -2.21
CA ASN A 104 4.86 -1.02 -2.57
C ASN A 104 4.08 -2.24 -2.10
N PHE A 105 3.03 -2.02 -1.32
CA PHE A 105 2.12 -3.06 -0.86
C PHE A 105 0.67 -2.56 -0.79
N VAL A 106 -0.25 -3.49 -0.60
CA VAL A 106 -1.68 -3.24 -0.38
C VAL A 106 -2.00 -3.30 1.10
N LEU A 107 -2.51 -2.22 1.67
CA LEU A 107 -3.04 -2.16 3.03
C LEU A 107 -4.55 -2.47 3.02
N PRO A 108 -5.00 -3.60 3.59
CA PRO A 108 -6.42 -3.92 3.72
C PRO A 108 -7.04 -3.21 4.93
N THR A 109 -7.38 -1.93 4.77
CA THR A 109 -7.75 -1.02 5.89
C THR A 109 -8.94 -1.48 6.74
N ALA A 110 -9.77 -2.40 6.23
CA ALA A 110 -10.90 -2.98 6.96
C ALA A 110 -10.51 -3.86 8.17
N HIS A 111 -9.22 -4.12 8.39
CA HIS A 111 -8.71 -4.81 9.59
C HIS A 111 -8.41 -3.89 10.77
N TRP A 112 -8.70 -2.59 10.64
CA TRP A 112 -8.57 -1.59 11.70
C TRP A 112 -9.93 -0.95 11.97
N VAL A 113 -10.12 -0.43 13.19
CA VAL A 113 -11.28 0.40 13.51
C VAL A 113 -11.22 1.68 12.69
N ASP A 114 -12.36 2.20 12.26
CA ASP A 114 -12.42 3.48 11.54
C ASP A 114 -11.94 4.64 12.43
N GLY A 115 -11.24 5.60 11.81
CA GLY A 115 -10.66 6.74 12.51
C GLY A 115 -9.32 7.18 11.94
N ALA A 116 -8.72 8.16 12.58
CA ALA A 116 -7.38 8.63 12.24
C ALA A 116 -6.32 7.67 12.80
N HIS A 117 -5.40 7.25 11.93
CA HIS A 117 -4.29 6.35 12.23
C HIS A 117 -2.97 6.95 11.77
N ASN A 118 -1.90 6.68 12.51
CA ASN A 118 -0.56 7.08 12.12
C ASN A 118 0.12 5.95 11.33
N LEU A 119 0.23 6.12 10.00
CA LEU A 119 0.99 5.24 9.14
C LEU A 119 2.45 5.68 9.14
N SER A 120 3.35 4.78 9.54
CA SER A 120 4.78 5.08 9.67
C SER A 120 5.63 4.03 8.97
N VAL A 121 6.74 4.47 8.39
CA VAL A 121 7.74 3.61 7.74
C VAL A 121 9.14 3.94 8.21
N SER A 122 9.94 2.90 8.43
CA SER A 122 11.40 3.00 8.56
C SER A 122 12.09 2.07 7.58
N ALA A 123 13.27 2.45 7.09
CA ALA A 123 14.14 1.57 6.32
C ALA A 123 15.21 0.95 7.23
N VAL A 124 15.37 -0.37 7.15
CA VAL A 124 16.51 -1.11 7.71
C VAL A 124 17.60 -1.15 6.66
N LEU A 125 18.83 -0.82 7.02
CA LEU A 125 19.98 -0.86 6.12
C LEU A 125 20.68 -2.23 6.16
N SER A 126 21.51 -2.54 5.17
CA SER A 126 22.27 -3.80 5.09
C SER A 126 23.26 -4.01 6.25
N SER A 127 23.57 -2.95 6.99
CA SER A 127 24.34 -2.99 8.23
C SER A 127 23.51 -3.41 9.46
N GLY A 128 22.19 -3.54 9.31
CA GLY A 128 21.23 -3.75 10.39
C GLY A 128 20.77 -2.46 11.09
N SER A 129 21.37 -1.30 10.78
CA SER A 129 20.93 -0.03 11.36
C SER A 129 19.63 0.47 10.73
N HIS A 130 18.81 1.16 11.51
CA HIS A 130 17.56 1.76 11.05
C HIS A 130 17.73 3.23 10.70
N THR A 131 16.96 3.69 9.72
CA THR A 131 16.70 5.12 9.50
C THR A 131 15.70 5.64 10.53
N SER A 132 15.69 6.96 10.74
CA SER A 132 14.56 7.64 11.38
C SER A 132 13.28 7.38 10.58
N SER A 133 12.18 7.16 11.29
CA SER A 133 10.89 6.92 10.63
C SER A 133 10.34 8.20 10.00
N THR A 134 9.57 8.04 8.94
CA THR A 134 8.68 9.09 8.42
C THR A 134 7.24 8.59 8.54
N SER A 135 6.29 9.49 8.77
CA SER A 135 4.91 9.10 9.03
C SER A 135 3.91 10.16 8.57
N GLU A 136 2.66 9.73 8.38
CA GLU A 136 1.50 10.58 8.13
C GLU A 136 0.26 10.06 8.84
N THR A 137 -0.69 10.96 9.05
CA THR A 137 -2.04 10.57 9.48
C THR A 137 -2.86 10.16 8.27
N VAL A 138 -3.58 9.05 8.36
CA VAL A 138 -4.53 8.56 7.36
C VAL A 138 -5.83 8.21 8.09
N THR A 139 -6.98 8.55 7.52
CA THR A 139 -8.29 8.24 8.13
C THR A 139 -8.93 7.03 7.46
N PHE A 140 -9.20 5.97 8.22
CA PHE A 140 -9.90 4.79 7.72
C PHE A 140 -11.42 4.96 7.83
N ALA A 141 -12.14 4.59 6.77
CA ALA A 141 -13.60 4.74 6.67
C ALA A 141 -14.24 3.50 6.01
N ASN A 142 -14.21 2.36 6.70
CA ASN A 142 -14.71 1.07 6.24
C ASN A 142 -16.07 0.68 6.83
N GLY A 143 -16.61 1.48 7.76
CA GLY A 143 -17.73 1.12 8.61
C GLY A 143 -17.35 0.18 9.76
N ILE A 144 -16.06 0.05 10.10
CA ILE A 144 -15.56 -0.89 11.10
C ILE A 144 -15.49 -0.21 12.47
N THR A 145 -16.29 -0.67 13.43
CA THR A 145 -16.28 -0.12 14.80
C THR A 145 -15.54 -1.01 15.80
N VAL A 146 -15.26 -2.26 15.42
CA VAL A 146 -14.50 -3.25 16.20
C VAL A 146 -13.72 -4.09 15.19
N VAL A 147 -12.44 -4.33 15.47
CA VAL A 147 -11.60 -5.19 14.61
C VAL A 147 -12.23 -6.58 14.51
N PRO A 148 -12.39 -7.14 13.29
CA PRO A 148 -12.85 -8.51 13.13
C PRO A 148 -11.98 -9.49 13.93
N PRO A 149 -12.55 -10.34 14.79
CA PRO A 149 -11.76 -11.24 15.61
C PRO A 149 -11.12 -12.33 14.73
N ASN A 150 -9.82 -12.57 14.94
CA ASN A 150 -9.19 -13.80 14.45
C ASN A 150 -9.61 -14.96 15.34
N THR A 151 -10.32 -15.94 14.77
CA THR A 151 -10.85 -17.10 15.50
C THR A 151 -9.83 -18.24 15.64
N ASN A 152 -8.63 -18.12 15.05
CA ASN A 152 -7.59 -19.16 15.04
C ASN A 152 -8.13 -20.55 14.69
N SER A 153 -9.10 -20.60 13.77
CA SER A 153 -9.82 -21.81 13.40
C SER A 153 -9.66 -22.05 11.90
N PRO A 154 -8.54 -22.66 11.46
CA PRO A 154 -8.32 -22.94 10.06
C PRO A 154 -9.31 -24.00 9.55
N THR A 155 -9.71 -23.87 8.29
CA THR A 155 -10.46 -24.92 7.60
C THR A 155 -9.49 -25.99 7.13
N ILE A 156 -9.60 -27.18 7.71
CA ILE A 156 -8.80 -28.36 7.31
C ILE A 156 -9.43 -29.04 6.09
N THR A 157 -8.61 -29.49 5.16
CA THR A 157 -9.01 -30.18 3.93
C THR A 157 -8.32 -31.54 3.81
N SER A 158 -9.02 -32.55 3.27
CA SER A 158 -8.38 -33.82 2.90
C SER A 158 -7.59 -33.75 1.58
N GLY A 159 -7.54 -32.57 0.94
CA GLY A 159 -7.01 -32.40 -0.39
C GLY A 159 -7.93 -32.96 -1.48
N THR A 160 -7.35 -33.31 -2.63
CA THR A 160 -8.05 -33.88 -3.78
C THR A 160 -7.87 -35.39 -3.89
N THR A 161 -8.86 -36.09 -4.44
CA THR A 161 -8.76 -37.53 -4.72
C THR A 161 -7.87 -37.77 -5.96
N PRO A 162 -6.81 -38.59 -5.88
CA PRO A 162 -5.98 -38.92 -7.04
C PRO A 162 -6.74 -39.81 -8.03
N ALA A 163 -6.30 -39.81 -9.29
CA ALA A 163 -6.85 -40.70 -10.30
C ALA A 163 -6.66 -42.19 -9.90
N PRO A 164 -7.53 -43.12 -10.33
CA PRO A 164 -7.36 -44.54 -10.02
C PRO A 164 -5.97 -45.06 -10.40
N GLY A 165 -5.26 -45.65 -9.44
CA GLY A 165 -3.90 -46.17 -9.62
C GLY A 165 -2.79 -45.13 -9.53
N ALA A 166 -3.10 -43.83 -9.37
CA ALA A 166 -2.12 -42.79 -9.08
C ALA A 166 -1.83 -42.69 -7.57
N ASN A 167 -0.63 -42.24 -7.24
CA ASN A 167 -0.24 -41.96 -5.86
C ASN A 167 -0.92 -40.69 -5.34
N PHE A 168 -1.19 -40.65 -4.03
CA PHE A 168 -1.53 -39.40 -3.35
C PHE A 168 -0.24 -38.59 -3.12
N VAL A 169 -0.17 -37.39 -3.68
CA VAL A 169 1.01 -36.53 -3.59
C VAL A 169 0.79 -35.46 -2.53
N VAL A 170 1.66 -35.44 -1.51
CA VAL A 170 1.73 -34.36 -0.53
C VAL A 170 2.93 -33.49 -0.86
N ALA A 171 2.71 -32.20 -1.06
CA ALA A 171 3.78 -31.21 -1.07
C ALA A 171 3.85 -30.55 0.31
N ALA A 172 5.04 -30.50 0.89
CA ALA A 172 5.28 -29.79 2.13
C ALA A 172 6.43 -28.81 1.92
N VAL A 173 6.23 -27.55 2.30
CA VAL A 173 7.24 -26.51 2.16
C VAL A 173 7.35 -25.74 3.46
N GLY A 174 8.57 -25.37 3.83
CA GLY A 174 8.79 -24.40 4.89
C GLY A 174 8.59 -22.97 4.38
N ASP A 175 9.36 -22.08 4.96
CA ASP A 175 9.30 -20.64 4.73
C ASP A 175 9.42 -20.25 3.26
N GLY A 176 8.63 -19.23 2.88
CA GLY A 176 8.76 -18.67 1.55
C GLY A 176 7.82 -17.53 1.20
N ALA A 177 6.84 -17.16 2.04
CA ALA A 177 5.92 -16.06 1.74
C ALA A 177 6.57 -14.71 2.09
N SER A 178 7.52 -14.25 1.28
CA SER A 178 8.19 -12.94 1.42
C SER A 178 7.86 -11.92 0.32
N GLY A 179 7.04 -12.31 -0.67
CA GLY A 179 6.71 -11.46 -1.84
C GLY A 179 7.80 -11.39 -2.93
N GLU A 180 8.97 -11.98 -2.71
CA GLU A 180 10.09 -11.91 -3.65
C GLU A 180 9.92 -12.87 -4.85
N PRO A 181 10.53 -12.59 -6.02
CA PRO A 181 10.48 -13.48 -7.19
C PRO A 181 10.97 -14.91 -6.93
N ALA A 182 11.88 -15.10 -5.97
CA ALA A 182 12.35 -16.42 -5.57
C ALA A 182 11.24 -17.27 -4.92
N ALA A 183 10.36 -16.65 -4.12
CA ALA A 183 9.19 -17.31 -3.53
C ALA A 183 8.28 -17.90 -4.62
N ASN A 184 8.00 -17.11 -5.65
CA ASN A 184 7.18 -17.54 -6.79
C ASN A 184 7.79 -18.72 -7.55
N SER A 185 9.13 -18.81 -7.59
CA SER A 185 9.82 -19.94 -8.21
C SER A 185 9.58 -21.24 -7.44
N VAL A 186 9.60 -21.19 -6.10
CA VAL A 186 9.27 -22.33 -5.23
C VAL A 186 7.83 -22.78 -5.43
N VAL A 187 6.87 -21.84 -5.46
CA VAL A 187 5.46 -22.15 -5.73
C VAL A 187 5.30 -22.85 -7.07
N ASN A 188 5.98 -22.39 -8.11
CA ASN A 188 5.92 -23.02 -9.44
C ASN A 188 6.49 -24.45 -9.42
N THR A 189 7.57 -24.70 -8.70
CA THR A 189 8.09 -26.06 -8.50
C THR A 189 7.05 -26.95 -7.81
N ILE A 190 6.42 -26.48 -6.73
CA ILE A 190 5.38 -27.25 -6.01
C ILE A 190 4.22 -27.57 -6.94
N ARG A 191 3.74 -26.58 -7.70
CA ARG A 191 2.64 -26.77 -8.67
C ARG A 191 2.98 -27.80 -9.74
N SER A 192 4.24 -27.88 -10.17
CA SER A 192 4.67 -28.86 -11.17
C SER A 192 4.49 -30.31 -10.72
N TRP A 193 4.42 -30.58 -9.41
CA TRP A 193 4.17 -31.91 -8.86
C TRP A 193 2.69 -32.31 -8.89
N SER A 194 1.79 -31.37 -9.19
CA SER A 194 0.33 -31.56 -9.10
C SER A 194 -0.11 -32.19 -7.77
N PRO A 195 0.22 -31.56 -6.63
CA PRO A 195 -0.06 -32.15 -5.32
C PRO A 195 -1.56 -32.31 -5.07
N ASN A 196 -1.92 -33.36 -4.33
CA ASN A 196 -3.27 -33.57 -3.84
C ASN A 196 -3.54 -32.79 -2.56
N LEU A 197 -2.51 -32.64 -1.71
CA LEU A 197 -2.53 -31.89 -0.46
C LEU A 197 -1.24 -31.06 -0.36
N PHE A 198 -1.38 -29.84 0.15
CA PHE A 198 -0.29 -28.93 0.41
C PHE A 198 -0.21 -28.60 1.89
N LEU A 199 0.96 -28.79 2.49
CA LEU A 199 1.26 -28.43 3.87
C LEU A 199 2.19 -27.23 3.86
N TYR A 200 1.70 -26.09 4.34
CA TYR A 200 2.54 -24.93 4.58
C TYR A 200 3.09 -25.01 6.01
N LEU A 201 4.40 -25.22 6.11
CA LEU A 201 5.13 -25.46 7.36
C LEU A 201 5.92 -24.24 7.85
N GLY A 202 5.84 -23.12 7.12
CA GLY A 202 6.62 -21.93 7.38
C GLY A 202 5.81 -20.76 7.89
N ASP A 203 6.52 -19.68 8.20
CA ASP A 203 5.93 -18.42 8.60
C ASP A 203 5.61 -17.55 7.37
N VAL A 204 4.57 -16.73 7.51
CA VAL A 204 4.31 -15.61 6.59
C VAL A 204 5.02 -14.40 7.18
N TYR A 205 6.23 -14.12 6.68
CA TYR A 205 7.16 -13.22 7.34
C TYR A 205 6.67 -11.77 7.40
N GLU A 206 6.99 -11.05 8.48
CA GLU A 206 7.71 -11.49 9.70
C GLU A 206 6.76 -11.96 10.82
N ASP A 207 5.54 -11.42 10.91
CA ASP A 207 4.64 -11.65 12.07
C ASP A 207 3.32 -12.36 11.68
N GLY A 208 3.14 -12.75 10.41
CA GLY A 208 1.88 -13.34 9.93
C GLY A 208 0.69 -12.37 10.01
N SER A 209 0.95 -11.07 9.87
CA SER A 209 -0.09 -10.03 9.88
C SER A 209 -1.07 -10.17 8.70
N TYR A 210 -2.24 -9.55 8.81
CA TYR A 210 -3.20 -9.49 7.70
C TYR A 210 -2.60 -8.90 6.42
N SER A 211 -1.77 -7.87 6.56
CA SER A 211 -1.07 -7.26 5.43
C SER A 211 -0.08 -8.23 4.79
N GLU A 212 0.67 -9.01 5.57
CA GLU A 212 1.61 -9.99 5.01
C GLU A 212 0.90 -11.16 4.34
N PHE A 213 -0.20 -11.66 4.90
CA PHE A 213 -1.02 -12.66 4.20
C PHE A 213 -1.54 -12.12 2.87
N THR A 214 -2.08 -10.90 2.87
CA THR A 214 -2.63 -10.25 1.67
C THR A 214 -1.56 -10.08 0.58
N ASN A 215 -0.36 -9.62 0.95
CA ASN A 215 0.66 -9.24 -0.04
C ASN A 215 1.63 -10.37 -0.38
N TRP A 216 2.00 -11.21 0.59
CA TRP A 216 3.08 -12.17 0.44
C TRP A 216 2.57 -13.58 0.24
N TYR A 217 1.50 -13.98 0.93
CA TYR A 217 0.96 -15.32 0.83
C TYR A 217 -0.07 -15.46 -0.29
N GLU A 218 -1.11 -14.62 -0.31
CA GLU A 218 -2.25 -14.76 -1.23
C GLU A 218 -1.83 -14.65 -2.71
N ASP A 219 -0.94 -13.71 -3.03
CA ASP A 219 -0.45 -13.51 -4.39
C ASP A 219 0.47 -14.64 -4.89
N SER A 220 1.09 -15.40 -3.97
CA SER A 220 2.03 -16.48 -4.31
C SER A 220 1.44 -17.86 -4.01
N PHE A 221 1.49 -18.29 -2.75
CA PHE A 221 0.99 -19.58 -2.26
C PHE A 221 -0.54 -19.68 -2.27
N GLY A 222 -1.28 -18.56 -2.36
CA GLY A 222 -2.75 -18.55 -2.38
C GLY A 222 -3.37 -19.40 -3.48
N VAL A 223 -2.65 -19.64 -4.59
CA VAL A 223 -3.10 -20.57 -5.65
C VAL A 223 -3.23 -22.02 -5.20
N LEU A 224 -2.54 -22.41 -4.11
CA LEU A 224 -2.60 -23.73 -3.49
C LEU A 224 -3.65 -23.81 -2.37
N ARG A 225 -4.28 -22.68 -1.98
CA ARG A 225 -5.25 -22.57 -0.88
C ARG A 225 -6.34 -23.66 -0.87
N PRO A 226 -6.94 -24.07 -2.01
CA PRO A 226 -7.98 -25.10 -2.02
C PRO A 226 -7.54 -26.48 -1.49
N ILE A 227 -6.23 -26.75 -1.49
CA ILE A 227 -5.62 -27.99 -1.02
C ILE A 227 -4.66 -27.74 0.15
N THR A 228 -4.69 -26.56 0.74
CA THR A 228 -3.76 -26.19 1.82
C THR A 228 -4.34 -26.55 3.17
N ASP A 229 -3.56 -27.26 3.97
CA ASP A 229 -3.69 -27.23 5.43
C ASP A 229 -2.57 -26.36 6.01
N PRO A 230 -2.90 -25.33 6.81
CA PRO A 230 -1.88 -24.61 7.55
C PRO A 230 -1.37 -25.50 8.69
N VAL A 231 -0.06 -25.50 8.91
CA VAL A 231 0.49 -26.05 10.14
C VAL A 231 0.57 -24.94 11.17
N ILE A 232 -0.03 -25.17 12.33
CA ILE A 232 -0.02 -24.21 13.45
C ILE A 232 1.42 -24.09 13.95
N GLY A 233 2.03 -22.93 13.73
CA GLY A 233 3.24 -22.44 14.39
C GLY A 233 2.87 -21.44 15.48
#